data_AF-A0A2V8BQ73-F1
#
_entry.id   AF-A0A2V8BQ73-F1
#
_cell.length_a   1.000
_cell.length_b   1.000
_cell.length_c   1.000
_cell.angle_alpha   90.00
_cell.angle_beta   90.00
_cell.angle_gamma   90.00
#
_symmetry.space_group_name_H-M   'P 1'
#
loop_
_entity.id
_entity.type
_entity.pdbx_description
1 polymer ?
#
loop_
_entity_poly.entity_id
_entity_poly.type
_entity_poly.pdbx_seq_one_letter_code
_entity_poly.pdbx_strand_id
1 'polypeptide(L)' 'LIVRGNVLTHIINNRVMTVVVDDDVPNRPMDGLIGVQVHVGPPMKVEYRNIRLKNW' A
#
# COMPACT_ATOMS: atom_id res chain seq x y z
N LEU A 1 -1.85 2.87 5.15
CA LEU A 1 -0.70 1.97 4.97
C LEU A 1 0.39 2.35 5.95
N ILE A 2 1.02 1.36 6.57
CA ILE A 2 2.29 1.52 7.31
C ILE A 2 3.25 0.48 6.74
N VAL A 3 4.35 0.92 6.15
CA VAL A 3 5.38 0.06 5.55
C VAL A 3 6.69 0.31 6.29
N ARG A 4 7.25 -0.75 6.88
CA ARG A 4 8.49 -0.68 7.67
C ARG A 4 9.34 -1.92 7.37
N GLY A 5 10.43 -1.72 6.63
CA GLY A 5 11.23 -2.84 6.15
C GLY A 5 10.37 -3.81 5.32
N ASN A 6 10.41 -5.09 5.67
CA ASN A 6 9.62 -6.12 5.00
C ASN A 6 8.21 -6.34 5.58
N VAL A 7 7.76 -5.46 6.49
CA VAL A 7 6.43 -5.56 7.11
C VAL A 7 5.52 -4.46 6.57
N LEU A 8 4.40 -4.87 5.96
CA LEU A 8 3.39 -3.99 5.39
C LEU A 8 2.06 -4.19 6.11
N THR A 9 1.54 -3.13 6.73
CA THR A 9 0.25 -3.15 7.44
C THR A 9 -0.79 -2.31 6.70
N HIS A 10 -1.88 -2.97 6.27
CA HIS A 10 -3.05 -2.33 5.67
C HIS A 10 -4.10 -2.00 6.73
N ILE A 11 -4.50 -0.73 6.77
CA ILE A 11 -5.49 -0.19 7.70
C ILE A 11 -6.58 0.52 6.90
N ILE A 12 -7.84 0.15 7.14
CA ILE A 12 -9.02 0.79 6.58
C ILE A 12 -9.96 1.11 7.74
N ASN A 13 -10.45 2.34 7.83
CA ASN A 13 -11.36 2.80 8.90
C ASN A 13 -10.87 2.40 10.31
N ASN A 14 -9.59 2.68 10.58
CA ASN A 14 -8.90 2.41 11.84
C ASN A 14 -8.83 0.93 12.26
N ARG A 15 -9.12 -0.01 11.35
CA ARG A 15 -9.03 -1.44 11.59
C ARG A 15 -7.92 -2.05 10.74
N VAL A 16 -7.14 -2.94 11.35
CA VAL A 16 -6.14 -3.74 10.62
C VAL A 16 -6.90 -4.73 9.75
N MET A 17 -6.69 -4.62 8.44
CA MET A 17 -7.26 -5.53 7.46
C MET A 17 -6.29 -6.65 7.13
N THR A 18 -4.99 -6.32 7.06
CA THR A 18 -3.94 -7.27 6.65
C THR A 18 -2.59 -6.83 7.20
N VAL A 19 -1.78 -7.81 7.59
CA VAL A 19 -0.34 -7.65 7.82
C VAL A 19 0.37 -8.62 6.89
N VAL A 20 1.32 -8.12 6.11
CA VAL A 20 2.19 -8.90 5.24
C VAL A 20 3.61 -8.83 5.78
N VAL A 21 4.27 -9.98 5.87
CA VAL A 21 5.70 -10.10 6.17
C VAL A 21 6.35 -10.76 4.95
N ASP A 22 7.21 -10.02 4.25
CA ASP A 22 7.89 -10.50 3.05
C ASP A 22 9.29 -11.04 3.41
N ASP A 23 9.36 -12.35 3.64
CA ASP A 23 10.60 -13.05 3.97
C ASP A 23 11.39 -13.52 2.73
N ASP A 24 10.95 -13.16 1.53
CA ASP A 24 11.66 -13.45 0.27
C ASP A 24 12.80 -12.45 0.03
N VAL A 25 13.84 -12.48 0.88
CA VAL A 25 15.00 -11.57 0.82
C VAL A 25 15.60 -11.42 -0.59
N PRO A 26 15.75 -12.49 -1.40
CA PRO A 26 16.28 -12.37 -2.75
C PRO A 26 15.41 -11.54 -3.72
N ASN A 27 14.09 -11.52 -3.56
CA ASN A 27 13.17 -10.93 -4.54
C ASN A 27 12.37 -9.72 -4.01
N ARG A 28 12.34 -9.49 -2.70
CA ARG A 28 11.53 -8.41 -2.12
C ARG A 28 12.09 -7.02 -2.49
N PRO A 29 11.25 -6.09 -2.97
CA PRO A 29 11.67 -4.71 -3.16
C PRO A 29 11.70 -3.95 -1.82
N MET A 30 12.75 -3.16 -1.61
CA MET A 30 12.90 -2.27 -0.43
C MET A 30 12.53 -0.81 -0.73
N ASP A 31 12.35 -0.49 -2.01
CA ASP A 31 12.15 0.83 -2.60
C ASP A 31 11.21 0.66 -3.81
N GLY A 32 10.36 1.67 -4.05
CA GLY A 32 9.64 1.78 -5.30
C GLY A 32 8.80 3.05 -5.38
N LEU A 33 8.06 3.17 -6.49
CA LEU A 33 7.08 4.23 -6.68
C LEU A 33 5.74 3.86 -6.02
N ILE A 34 5.02 4.86 -5.52
CA ILE A 34 3.64 4.70 -5.03
C ILE A 34 2.68 5.03 -6.16
N GLY A 35 1.90 4.03 -6.57
CA GLY A 35 0.88 4.17 -7.61
C GLY A 35 -0.54 3.97 -7.06
N VAL A 36 -1.50 4.66 -7.67
CA VAL A 36 -2.93 4.41 -7.46
C VAL A 36 -3.48 3.82 -8.75
N GLN A 37 -3.96 2.59 -8.68
CA GLN A 37 -4.48 1.88 -9.85
C GLN A 37 -6.01 1.99 -9.90
N VAL A 38 -6.53 2.27 -11.09
CA VAL A 38 -7.96 2.14 -11.38
C VAL A 38 -8.16 0.90 -12.25
N HIS A 39 -9.23 0.16 -11.99
CA HIS A 39 -9.57 -1.02 -12.76
C HIS A 39 -9.94 -0.65 -14.21
N VAL A 40 -9.48 -1.43 -15.18
CA VAL A 40 -9.68 -1.19 -16.63
C VAL A 40 -10.97 -1.80 -17.21
N GLY A 41 -11.82 -2.41 -16.38
CA GLY A 41 -13.07 -3.05 -16.80
C GLY A 41 -14.24 -2.07 -16.97
N PRO A 42 -15.49 -2.49 -16.66
CA PRO A 42 -16.66 -1.62 -16.77
C PRO A 42 -16.45 -0.27 -16.05
N PRO A 43 -17.17 0.79 -16.46
CA PRO A 43 -16.93 2.14 -15.97
C PRO A 43 -16.83 2.22 -14.45
N MET A 44 -15.65 2.60 -13.96
CA MET A 44 -15.37 2.80 -12.54
C MET A 44 -14.92 4.25 -12.34
N LYS A 45 -15.55 4.95 -11.39
CA LYS A 45 -15.10 6.26 -10.93
C LYS A 45 -14.59 6.14 -9.50
N VAL A 46 -13.39 6.66 -9.24
CA VAL A 46 -12.82 6.76 -7.89
C VAL A 46 -12.28 8.18 -7.67
N GLU A 47 -12.50 8.72 -6.48
CA GLU A 47 -12.05 10.05 -6.09
C GLU A 47 -11.16 9.95 -4.87
N TYR A 48 -9.99 10.61 -4.93
CA TYR A 48 -9.00 10.59 -3.87
C TYR A 48 -8.79 12.00 -3.31
N ARG A 49 -8.56 12.10 -2.01
CA ARG A 49 -8.17 13.34 -1.34
C ARG A 49 -7.25 13.06 -0.17
N ASN A 50 -6.45 14.05 0.23
CA ASN A 50 -5.59 13.97 1.41
C ASN A 50 -4.56 12.83 1.38
N ILE A 51 -3.99 12.52 0.21
CA ILE A 51 -2.85 11.60 0.11
C ILE A 51 -1.65 12.29 0.76
N ARG A 52 -1.09 11.67 1.79
CA ARG A 52 0.06 12.20 2.55
C ARG A 52 1.10 11.10 2.70
N LEU A 53 2.36 11.47 2.53
CA LEU A 53 3.51 10.64 2.85
C LEU A 53 4.20 11.24 4.06
N LYS A 54 4.61 10.40 5.00
CA LYS A 54 5.40 10.84 6.16
C LYS A 54 6.50 9.82 6.38
N ASN A 55 7.74 10.31 6.32
CA ASN A 55 8.98 9.54 6.49
C ASN A 55 9.56 9.95 7.85
N TRP A 56 9.82 8.98 8.71
CA TRP A 56 10.45 9.18 10.01
C TRP A 56 11.32 8.00 10.35
#